data_AF-A0A7C1FKG4-F1
#
_entry.id   AF-A0A7C1FKG4-F1
#
_cell.length_a   1.000
_cell.length_b   1.000
_cell.length_c   1.000
_cell.angle_alpha   90.00
_cell.angle_beta   90.00
_cell.angle_gamma   90.00
#
_symmetry.space_group_name_H-M   'P 1'
#
loop_
_entity.id
_entity.type
_entity.pdbx_description
1 polymer ?
#
loop_
_entity_poly.entity_id
_entity_poly.type
_entity_poly.pdbx_seq_one_letter_code
_entity_poly.pdbx_strand_id
1 'polypeptide(L)'
;MLICYDMVFPEAARCLALAGADVIFHPTLGGAAIGDADISRAAFRTRAVENFVYIVVAQRGRGSMIISPQGKIIAECEEVDGLAVADIDPFANREGGDAMNYQRDMRARLFRERNAAAFGLLTEPNPPVLSKVPATISEQEAVRIAQRVLTVGAEEFQAADALLRAGKTDEAVAAFTRLRSQYPGSWIDRRAAERLARLKPQP
;
A
#
# COMPACT_ATOMS: atom_id res chain seq x y z
N MET A 1 -2.43 -5.96 13.14
CA MET A 1 -2.91 -5.98 11.73
C MET A 1 -2.70 -4.59 11.15
N LEU A 2 -2.30 -4.49 9.88
CA LEU A 2 -2.12 -3.22 9.15
C LEU A 2 -3.06 -3.19 7.95
N ILE A 3 -3.79 -2.10 7.74
CA ILE A 3 -4.82 -2.04 6.71
C ILE A 3 -4.31 -1.20 5.53
N CYS A 4 -4.14 -1.84 4.37
CA CYS A 4 -3.84 -1.20 3.08
C CYS A 4 -2.73 -0.13 3.12
N TYR A 5 -3.08 1.15 3.29
CA TYR A 5 -2.11 2.24 3.22
C TYR A 5 -1.13 2.27 4.40
N ASP A 6 -1.47 1.65 5.54
CA ASP A 6 -0.61 1.57 6.71
C ASP A 6 0.78 0.97 6.41
N MET A 7 0.87 0.02 5.48
CA MET A 7 2.12 -0.71 5.18
C MET A 7 3.17 0.16 4.49
N VAL A 8 2.75 1.27 3.87
CA VAL A 8 3.66 2.22 3.23
C VAL A 8 4.61 2.84 4.25
N PHE A 9 4.15 3.01 5.49
CA PHE A 9 4.90 3.60 6.59
C PHE A 9 5.70 2.52 7.36
N PRO A 10 7.04 2.52 7.30
CA PRO A 10 7.86 1.55 8.05
C PRO A 10 7.55 1.52 9.55
N GLU A 11 7.19 2.68 10.11
CA GLU A 11 6.91 2.88 11.53
C GLU A 11 5.71 2.03 11.98
N ALA A 12 4.70 1.85 11.14
CA ALA A 12 3.49 1.09 11.51
C ALA A 12 3.82 -0.39 11.77
N ALA A 13 4.60 -1.01 10.88
CA ALA A 13 5.07 -2.39 11.08
C ALA A 13 6.00 -2.50 12.29
N ARG A 14 6.88 -1.51 12.48
CA ARG A 14 7.76 -1.45 13.65
C ARG A 14 6.99 -1.37 14.96
N CYS A 15 5.95 -0.54 15.03
CA CYS A 15 5.12 -0.40 16.22
C CYS A 15 4.44 -1.72 16.61
N LEU A 16 3.86 -2.44 15.64
CA LEU A 16 3.27 -3.76 15.91
C LEU A 16 4.31 -4.77 16.38
N ALA A 17 5.48 -4.80 15.74
CA ALA A 17 6.55 -5.74 16.11
C ALA A 17 7.09 -5.45 17.52
N LEU A 18 7.26 -4.17 17.89
CA LEU A 18 7.67 -3.76 19.25
C LEU A 18 6.58 -4.04 20.29
N ALA A 19 5.31 -4.01 19.89
CA ALA A 19 4.19 -4.43 20.74
C ALA A 19 4.08 -5.96 20.88
N GLY A 20 4.99 -6.73 20.25
CA GLY A 20 5.08 -8.18 20.39
C GLY A 20 4.46 -8.99 19.25
N ALA A 21 4.07 -8.37 18.13
CA ALA A 21 3.49 -9.12 17.00
C ALA A 21 4.52 -10.05 16.36
N ASP A 22 4.22 -11.34 16.25
CA ASP A 22 5.04 -12.32 15.50
C ASP A 22 4.61 -12.45 14.03
N VAL A 23 3.35 -12.11 13.76
CA VAL A 23 2.72 -12.12 12.43
C VAL A 23 1.96 -10.81 12.22
N ILE A 24 2.13 -10.20 11.05
CA ILE A 24 1.36 -9.03 10.62
C ILE A 24 0.48 -9.42 9.45
N PHE A 25 -0.84 -9.40 9.67
CA PHE A 25 -1.82 -9.51 8.60
C PHE A 25 -2.02 -8.16 7.91
N HIS A 26 -2.11 -8.21 6.58
CA HIS A 26 -2.20 -7.06 5.73
C HIS A 26 -3.22 -7.25 4.58
N PRO A 27 -4.51 -6.98 4.82
CA PRO A 27 -5.48 -6.85 3.74
C PRO A 27 -5.24 -5.57 2.95
N THR A 28 -5.19 -5.67 1.62
CA THR A 28 -4.83 -4.52 0.76
C THR A 28 -5.43 -4.59 -0.65
N LEU A 29 -5.61 -3.41 -1.25
CA LEU A 29 -5.82 -3.22 -2.70
C LEU A 29 -4.61 -2.53 -3.35
N GLY A 30 -3.59 -2.17 -2.56
CA GLY A 30 -2.40 -1.44 -3.01
C GLY A 30 -1.10 -2.15 -2.63
N GLY A 31 0.02 -1.45 -2.84
CA GLY A 31 1.36 -1.92 -2.52
C GLY A 31 1.91 -1.41 -1.19
N ALA A 32 3.08 -1.90 -0.79
CA ALA A 32 3.83 -1.42 0.38
C ALA A 32 4.74 -0.20 0.09
N ALA A 33 4.76 0.28 -1.16
CA ALA A 33 5.50 1.46 -1.56
C ALA A 33 4.81 2.13 -2.75
N ILE A 34 5.02 3.45 -2.88
CA ILE A 34 4.58 4.22 -4.05
C ILE A 34 5.59 3.96 -5.16
N GLY A 35 5.23 3.13 -6.12
CA GLY A 35 6.11 2.71 -7.21
C GLY A 35 5.47 1.61 -8.05
N ASP A 36 6.29 0.92 -8.83
CA ASP A 36 5.88 -0.27 -9.56
C ASP A 36 5.73 -1.50 -8.64
N ALA A 37 5.31 -2.62 -9.25
CA ALA A 37 5.08 -3.87 -8.53
C ALA A 37 6.36 -4.42 -7.88
N ASP A 38 7.53 -4.25 -8.52
CA ASP A 38 8.80 -4.77 -8.02
C ASP A 38 9.25 -4.00 -6.78
N ILE A 39 9.13 -2.67 -6.78
CA ILE A 39 9.41 -1.82 -5.63
C ILE A 39 8.46 -2.15 -4.48
N SER A 40 7.17 -2.34 -4.76
CA SER A 40 6.18 -2.75 -3.76
C SER A 40 6.52 -4.11 -3.15
N ARG A 41 6.88 -5.10 -3.97
CA ARG A 41 7.29 -6.43 -3.52
C ARG A 41 8.56 -6.38 -2.67
N ALA A 42 9.54 -5.56 -3.07
CA ALA A 42 10.73 -5.32 -2.27
C ALA A 42 10.38 -4.69 -0.91
N ALA A 43 9.47 -3.72 -0.88
CA ALA A 43 9.03 -3.08 0.36
C ALA A 43 8.35 -4.08 1.31
N PHE A 44 7.42 -4.93 0.84
CA PHE A 44 6.82 -5.97 1.68
C PHE A 44 7.86 -6.89 2.33
N ARG A 45 8.86 -7.33 1.55
CA ARG A 45 9.95 -8.18 2.06
C ARG A 45 10.79 -7.43 3.09
N THR A 46 11.10 -6.17 2.84
CA THR A 46 11.83 -5.31 3.80
C THR A 46 11.08 -5.15 5.11
N ARG A 47 9.75 -4.96 5.09
CA ARG A 47 8.92 -4.84 6.30
C ARG A 47 8.99 -6.10 7.16
N ALA A 48 9.10 -7.28 6.54
CA ALA A 48 9.27 -8.55 7.25
C ALA A 48 10.68 -8.63 7.87
N VAL A 49 11.72 -8.38 7.08
CA VAL A 49 13.13 -8.47 7.49
C VAL A 49 13.47 -7.51 8.62
N GLU A 50 13.10 -6.24 8.49
CA GLU A 50 13.48 -5.23 9.47
C GLU A 50 12.82 -5.49 10.83
N ASN A 51 11.71 -6.22 10.85
CA ASN A 51 10.95 -6.51 12.07
C ASN A 51 11.11 -7.94 12.57
N PHE A 52 11.72 -8.83 11.78
CA PHE A 52 11.80 -10.27 12.03
C PHE A 52 10.42 -10.86 12.38
N VAL A 53 9.44 -10.58 11.51
CA VAL A 53 8.05 -11.04 11.61
C VAL A 53 7.61 -11.71 10.32
N TYR A 54 6.63 -12.59 10.43
CA TYR A 54 5.88 -12.99 9.25
C TYR A 54 4.96 -11.87 8.78
N ILE A 55 4.83 -11.69 7.47
CA ILE A 55 3.82 -10.80 6.88
C ILE A 55 2.92 -11.62 5.97
N VAL A 56 1.62 -11.52 6.19
CA VAL A 56 0.58 -12.14 5.36
C VAL A 56 -0.11 -11.04 4.59
N VAL A 57 0.17 -10.96 3.29
CA VAL A 57 -0.44 -10.01 2.37
C VAL A 57 -1.66 -10.68 1.73
N ALA A 58 -2.84 -10.15 2.02
CA ALA A 58 -4.09 -10.54 1.39
C ALA A 58 -4.48 -9.45 0.39
N GLN A 59 -4.13 -9.65 -0.87
CA GLN A 59 -4.31 -8.65 -1.92
C GLN A 59 -5.60 -8.90 -2.69
N ARG A 60 -6.43 -7.86 -2.85
CA ARG A 60 -7.64 -7.93 -3.69
C ARG A 60 -7.26 -8.20 -5.14
N GLY A 61 -7.80 -9.28 -5.71
CA GLY A 61 -7.51 -9.72 -7.08
C GLY A 61 -6.39 -10.78 -7.10
N ARG A 62 -5.15 -10.36 -7.34
CA ARG A 62 -3.97 -11.23 -7.51
C ARG A 62 -2.80 -10.72 -6.66
N GLY A 63 -1.87 -11.61 -6.28
CA GLY A 63 -0.62 -11.24 -5.60
C GLY A 63 -0.65 -11.41 -4.08
N SER A 64 -1.57 -12.22 -3.55
CA SER A 64 -1.53 -12.60 -2.12
C SER A 64 -0.29 -13.43 -1.84
N MET A 65 0.38 -13.17 -0.71
CA MET A 65 1.66 -13.81 -0.39
C MET A 65 1.91 -13.90 1.11
N ILE A 66 2.73 -14.87 1.51
CA ILE A 66 3.22 -15.05 2.87
C ILE A 66 4.73 -14.90 2.85
N ILE A 67 5.23 -14.00 3.70
CA ILE A 67 6.63 -13.60 3.76
C ILE A 67 7.19 -13.97 5.13
N SER A 68 8.29 -14.72 5.13
CA SER A 68 9.04 -15.10 6.33
C SER A 68 9.82 -13.92 6.93
N PRO A 69 10.27 -14.03 8.19
CA PRO A 69 11.15 -13.04 8.81
C PRO A 69 12.49 -12.77 8.08
N GLN A 70 12.99 -13.68 7.24
CA GLN A 70 14.16 -13.42 6.37
C GLN A 70 13.78 -12.69 5.07
N GLY A 71 12.52 -12.31 4.90
CA GLY A 71 12.02 -11.70 3.67
C GLY A 71 11.92 -12.68 2.51
N LYS A 72 11.95 -14.00 2.75
CA LYS A 72 11.65 -15.00 1.73
C LYS A 72 10.13 -15.13 1.61
N ILE A 73 9.63 -15.07 0.38
CA ILE A 73 8.24 -15.39 0.05
C ILE A 73 8.12 -16.92 0.09
N ILE A 74 7.31 -17.43 1.00
CA ILE A 74 7.17 -18.87 1.27
C ILE A 74 5.88 -19.47 0.69
N ALA A 75 4.91 -18.61 0.38
CA ALA A 75 3.73 -18.95 -0.42
C ALA A 75 3.27 -17.71 -1.17
N GLU A 76 2.73 -17.90 -2.36
CA GLU A 76 2.22 -16.85 -3.23
C GLU A 76 1.09 -17.37 -4.10
N CYS A 77 0.11 -16.51 -4.38
CA CYS A 77 -0.95 -16.76 -5.33
C CYS A 77 -1.03 -15.61 -6.33
N GLU A 78 -0.72 -15.93 -7.59
CA GLU A 78 -0.85 -15.01 -8.72
C GLU A 78 -2.20 -15.15 -9.44
N GLU A 79 -3.01 -16.16 -9.11
CA GLU A 79 -4.34 -16.38 -9.69
C GLU A 79 -5.39 -15.41 -9.12
N VAL A 80 -6.43 -15.08 -9.91
CA VAL A 80 -7.58 -14.30 -9.40
C VAL A 80 -8.34 -15.19 -8.43
N ASP A 81 -8.72 -14.65 -7.28
CA ASP A 81 -9.52 -15.35 -6.26
C ASP A 81 -8.87 -16.64 -5.72
N GLY A 82 -7.56 -16.82 -5.94
CA GLY A 82 -6.82 -17.96 -5.44
C GLY A 82 -6.32 -17.79 -4.00
N LEU A 83 -5.68 -18.83 -3.47
CA LEU A 83 -5.25 -18.90 -2.07
C LEU A 83 -3.75 -19.20 -1.98
N ALA A 84 -3.03 -18.40 -1.18
CA ALA A 84 -1.67 -18.71 -0.75
C ALA A 84 -1.72 -19.37 0.63
N VAL A 85 -1.15 -20.58 0.77
CA VAL A 85 -1.14 -21.36 2.02
C VAL A 85 0.28 -21.73 2.39
N ALA A 86 0.64 -21.59 3.66
CA ALA A 86 1.90 -22.08 4.21
C ALA A 86 1.71 -22.50 5.66
N ASP A 87 2.38 -23.58 6.05
CA ASP A 87 2.66 -23.88 7.45
C ASP A 87 3.78 -22.96 7.94
N ILE A 88 3.58 -22.33 9.10
CA ILE A 88 4.56 -21.43 9.70
C ILE A 88 4.82 -21.80 11.16
N ASP A 89 6.06 -21.61 11.59
CA ASP A 89 6.40 -21.48 13.00
C ASP A 89 6.64 -19.99 13.28
N PRO A 90 5.74 -19.29 13.99
CA PRO A 90 5.86 -17.86 14.26
C PRO A 90 7.15 -17.46 15.00
N PHE A 91 7.81 -18.40 15.67
CA PHE A 91 9.00 -18.16 16.49
C PHE A 91 10.30 -18.58 15.82
N ALA A 92 10.23 -19.38 14.76
CA ALA A 92 11.38 -19.78 13.97
C ALA A 92 11.89 -18.62 13.11
N ASN A 93 12.99 -18.89 12.38
CA ASN A 93 13.48 -18.00 11.35
C ASN A 93 13.84 -16.64 11.96
N ARG A 94 14.61 -16.62 13.04
CA ARG A 94 15.14 -15.36 13.62
C ARG A 94 16.65 -15.39 13.79
N GLU A 95 17.28 -16.44 13.27
CA GLU A 95 18.70 -16.64 13.32
C GLU A 95 19.41 -15.68 12.36
N GLY A 96 20.65 -15.31 12.72
CA GLY A 96 21.54 -14.52 11.88
C GLY A 96 22.99 -14.66 12.31
N GLY A 97 23.88 -13.88 11.69
CA GLY A 97 25.30 -13.88 12.02
C GLY A 97 25.55 -13.41 13.45
N ASP A 98 25.81 -14.36 14.36
CA ASP A 98 26.21 -14.09 15.74
C ASP A 98 27.73 -14.15 15.88
N ALA A 99 28.42 -13.17 15.29
CA ALA A 99 29.89 -13.11 15.28
C ALA A 99 30.51 -13.04 16.69
N MET A 100 29.72 -12.65 17.69
CA MET A 100 30.17 -12.41 19.06
C MET A 100 29.53 -13.40 20.07
N ASN A 101 28.79 -14.40 19.58
CA ASN A 101 28.15 -15.49 20.34
C ASN A 101 27.34 -15.03 21.57
N TYR A 102 26.63 -13.91 21.48
CA TYR A 102 25.83 -13.37 22.60
C TYR A 102 24.33 -13.38 22.34
N GLN A 103 23.90 -13.47 21.08
CA GLN A 103 22.49 -13.46 20.74
C GLN A 103 22.21 -14.04 19.36
N ARG A 104 21.51 -15.19 19.34
CA ARG A 104 21.08 -15.86 18.10
C ARG A 104 19.77 -15.30 17.54
N ASP A 105 18.86 -14.87 18.41
CA ASP A 105 17.62 -14.22 17.98
C ASP A 105 17.89 -12.76 17.59
N MET A 106 17.95 -12.52 16.29
CA MET A 106 18.23 -11.21 15.70
C MET A 106 17.13 -10.19 15.95
N ARG A 107 15.88 -10.61 16.17
CA ARG A 107 14.79 -9.72 16.57
C ARG A 107 15.09 -9.12 17.93
N ALA A 108 15.41 -9.99 18.89
CA ALA A 108 15.72 -9.57 20.25
C ALA A 108 17.00 -8.72 20.31
N ARG A 109 18.01 -9.03 19.48
CA ARG A 109 19.20 -8.18 19.32
C ARG A 109 18.82 -6.80 18.79
N LEU A 110 18.17 -6.74 17.62
CA LEU A 110 17.81 -5.50 16.94
C LEU A 110 16.99 -4.59 17.86
N PHE A 111 16.03 -5.14 18.59
CA PHE A 111 15.13 -4.32 19.40
C PHE A 111 15.83 -3.73 20.64
N ARG A 112 16.82 -4.43 21.21
CA ARG A 112 17.65 -3.91 22.32
C ARG A 112 18.67 -2.87 21.86
N GLU A 113 19.18 -3.00 20.64
CA GLU A 113 20.19 -2.09 20.07
C GLU A 113 19.59 -0.79 19.51
N ARG A 114 18.25 -0.63 19.52
CA ARG A 114 17.58 0.61 19.12
C ARG A 114 17.93 1.78 20.03
N ASN A 115 18.24 2.93 19.44
CA ASN A 115 18.38 4.19 20.16
C ASN A 115 17.07 5.00 20.11
N ALA A 116 16.12 4.70 21.00
CA ALA A 116 14.81 5.35 21.01
C ALA A 116 14.88 6.88 21.16
N ALA A 117 15.87 7.39 21.91
CA ALA A 117 16.07 8.83 22.11
C ALA A 117 16.41 9.57 20.81
N ALA A 118 16.97 8.88 19.81
CA ALA A 118 17.25 9.46 18.49
C ALA A 118 16.02 9.58 17.58
N PHE A 119 14.88 8.99 17.95
CA PHE A 119 13.71 8.88 17.07
C PHE A 119 12.63 9.93 17.30
N GLY A 120 12.87 10.96 18.12
CA GLY A 120 11.87 11.98 18.44
C GLY A 120 11.27 12.68 17.22
N LEU A 121 12.04 12.81 16.12
CA LEU A 121 11.56 13.41 14.88
C LEU A 121 10.44 12.60 14.19
N LEU A 122 10.38 11.28 14.40
CA LEU A 122 9.32 10.44 13.82
C LEU A 122 7.93 10.77 14.37
N THR A 123 7.87 11.38 15.56
CA THR A 123 6.63 11.76 16.24
C THR A 123 6.36 13.26 16.22
N GLU A 124 7.21 14.04 15.54
CA GLU A 124 7.01 15.49 15.39
C GLU A 124 5.84 15.74 14.42
N PRO A 125 4.73 16.36 14.83
CA PRO A 125 3.60 16.62 13.94
C PRO A 125 3.92 17.58 12.79
N ASN A 126 4.91 18.46 12.94
CA ASN A 126 5.35 19.36 11.88
C ASN A 126 6.87 19.28 11.65
N PRO A 127 7.38 18.17 11.08
CA PRO A 127 8.79 17.99 10.91
C PRO A 127 9.34 19.00 9.89
N PRO A 128 10.60 19.47 10.03
CA PRO A 128 11.15 20.53 9.17
C PRO A 128 11.06 20.25 7.67
N VAL A 129 11.01 18.99 7.26
CA VAL A 129 10.82 18.60 5.85
C VAL A 129 9.55 19.19 5.24
N LEU A 130 8.45 19.36 6.00
CA LEU A 130 7.19 19.90 5.48
C LEU A 130 7.31 21.34 4.98
N SER A 131 8.25 22.12 5.51
CA SER A 131 8.58 23.46 4.97
C SER A 131 9.11 23.41 3.53
N LYS A 132 9.71 22.29 3.13
CA LYS A 132 10.26 22.05 1.78
C LYS A 132 9.26 21.34 0.87
N VAL A 133 8.26 20.66 1.44
CA VAL A 133 7.21 19.93 0.70
C VAL A 133 5.82 20.45 1.11
N PRO A 134 5.48 21.70 0.78
CA PRO A 134 4.21 22.27 1.20
C PRO A 134 3.03 21.52 0.57
N ALA A 135 1.94 21.41 1.33
CA ALA A 135 0.68 20.89 0.82
C ALA A 135 0.17 21.77 -0.34
N THR A 136 -0.33 21.14 -1.40
CA THR A 136 -0.84 21.84 -2.59
C THR A 136 -2.33 22.16 -2.50
N ILE A 137 -3.03 21.53 -1.54
CA ILE A 137 -4.46 21.74 -1.25
C ILE A 137 -4.66 21.77 0.27
N SER A 138 -5.79 22.33 0.73
CA SER A 138 -6.15 22.29 2.14
C SER A 138 -6.57 20.88 2.57
N GLU A 139 -6.49 20.60 3.87
CA GLU A 139 -6.97 19.34 4.45
C GLU A 139 -8.46 19.11 4.15
N GLN A 140 -9.29 20.16 4.30
CA GLN A 140 -10.72 20.09 4.01
C GLN A 140 -10.98 19.70 2.55
N GLU A 141 -10.20 20.25 1.63
CA GLU A 141 -10.29 19.91 0.21
C GLU A 141 -9.83 18.48 -0.07
N ALA A 142 -8.74 18.05 0.56
CA ALA A 142 -8.25 16.67 0.46
C ALA A 142 -9.30 15.67 0.96
N VAL A 143 -9.92 15.93 2.11
CA VAL A 143 -11.00 15.11 2.68
C VAL A 143 -12.20 15.07 1.74
N ARG A 144 -12.64 16.23 1.22
CA ARG A 144 -13.75 16.32 0.26
C ARG A 144 -13.50 15.47 -0.99
N ILE A 145 -12.29 15.53 -1.55
CA ILE A 145 -11.90 14.72 -2.71
C ILE A 145 -11.90 13.23 -2.33
N ALA A 146 -11.21 12.87 -1.23
CA ALA A 146 -11.02 11.49 -0.82
C ALA A 146 -12.34 10.76 -0.50
N GLN A 147 -13.26 11.40 0.22
CA GLN A 147 -14.54 10.83 0.65
C GLN A 147 -15.34 10.20 -0.51
N ARG A 148 -15.29 10.82 -1.68
CA ARG A 148 -16.06 10.36 -2.84
C ARG A 148 -15.21 9.55 -3.82
N VAL A 149 -13.97 9.98 -4.06
CA VAL A 149 -13.06 9.32 -5.01
C VAL A 149 -12.71 7.89 -4.57
N LEU A 150 -12.47 7.68 -3.26
CA LEU A 150 -12.00 6.39 -2.73
C LEU A 150 -13.13 5.40 -2.43
N THR A 151 -14.39 5.86 -2.40
CA THR A 151 -15.55 5.01 -2.06
C THR A 151 -16.21 4.46 -3.31
N VAL A 152 -16.73 5.33 -4.18
CA VAL A 152 -17.50 4.93 -5.37
C VAL A 152 -16.89 5.42 -6.68
N GLY A 153 -16.05 6.46 -6.64
CA GLY A 153 -15.55 7.11 -7.85
C GLY A 153 -14.78 6.17 -8.79
N ALA A 154 -13.98 5.25 -8.24
CA ALA A 154 -13.26 4.26 -9.06
C ALA A 154 -14.21 3.29 -9.79
N GLU A 155 -15.28 2.84 -9.12
CA GLU A 155 -16.28 1.94 -9.70
C GLU A 155 -17.11 2.65 -10.77
N GLU A 156 -17.53 3.89 -10.51
CA GLU A 156 -18.25 4.71 -11.48
C GLU A 156 -17.39 5.00 -12.73
N PHE A 157 -16.09 5.22 -12.56
CA PHE A 157 -15.16 5.37 -13.68
C PHE A 157 -15.03 4.07 -14.48
N GLN A 158 -14.88 2.92 -13.82
CA GLN A 158 -14.82 1.61 -14.48
C GLN A 158 -16.11 1.30 -15.25
N ALA A 159 -17.28 1.68 -14.71
CA ALA A 159 -18.56 1.54 -15.40
C ALA A 159 -18.61 2.41 -16.68
N ALA A 160 -18.10 3.64 -16.64
CA ALA A 160 -17.99 4.49 -17.83
C ALA A 160 -17.04 3.89 -18.89
N ASP A 161 -15.89 3.36 -18.47
CA ASP A 161 -14.95 2.65 -19.37
C ASP A 161 -15.58 1.34 -19.94
N ALA A 162 -16.48 0.68 -19.20
CA ALA A 162 -17.22 -0.49 -19.68
C ALA A 162 -18.24 -0.14 -20.77
N LEU A 163 -18.97 0.98 -20.64
CA LEU A 163 -19.86 1.48 -21.70
C LEU A 163 -19.10 1.73 -23.00
N LEU A 164 -17.91 2.33 -22.90
CA LEU A 164 -17.07 2.58 -24.06
C LEU A 164 -16.61 1.28 -24.72
N ARG A 165 -16.16 0.30 -23.93
CA ARG A 165 -15.78 -1.05 -24.43
C ARG A 165 -16.94 -1.77 -25.10
N ALA A 166 -18.18 -1.51 -24.67
CA ALA A 166 -19.39 -2.07 -25.28
C ALA A 166 -19.86 -1.31 -26.54
N GLY A 167 -19.12 -0.30 -27.01
CA GLY A 167 -19.48 0.50 -28.19
C GLY A 167 -20.57 1.54 -27.94
N LYS A 168 -20.99 1.75 -26.69
CA LYS A 168 -22.04 2.71 -26.31
C LYS A 168 -21.44 4.11 -26.13
N THR A 169 -20.95 4.69 -27.21
CA THR A 169 -20.15 5.93 -27.18
C THR A 169 -20.88 7.10 -26.54
N ASP A 170 -22.14 7.35 -26.88
CA ASP A 170 -22.89 8.51 -26.34
C ASP A 170 -23.14 8.38 -24.83
N GLU A 171 -23.49 7.16 -24.38
CA GLU A 171 -23.65 6.86 -22.95
C GLU A 171 -22.33 7.03 -22.20
N ALA A 172 -21.20 6.59 -22.79
CA ALA A 172 -19.88 6.75 -22.21
C ALA A 172 -19.46 8.24 -22.13
N VAL A 173 -19.72 9.03 -23.17
CA VAL A 173 -19.46 10.48 -23.19
C VAL A 173 -20.26 11.18 -22.10
N ALA A 174 -21.55 10.86 -21.95
CA ALA A 174 -22.38 11.41 -20.88
C ALA A 174 -21.85 11.01 -19.49
N ALA A 175 -21.46 9.75 -19.31
CA ALA A 175 -20.90 9.25 -18.06
C ALA A 175 -19.58 9.95 -17.68
N PHE A 176 -18.62 10.04 -18.60
CA PHE A 176 -17.36 10.76 -18.34
C PHE A 176 -17.58 12.24 -18.06
N THR A 177 -18.50 12.89 -18.76
CA THR A 177 -18.85 14.30 -18.51
C THR A 177 -19.40 14.51 -17.10
N ARG A 178 -20.28 13.60 -16.64
CA ARG A 178 -20.80 13.60 -15.27
C ARG A 178 -19.70 13.35 -14.23
N LEU A 179 -18.76 12.44 -14.50
CA LEU A 179 -17.64 12.17 -13.60
C LEU A 179 -16.77 13.42 -13.41
N ARG A 180 -16.51 14.19 -14.47
CA ARG A 180 -15.73 15.43 -14.36
C ARG A 180 -16.40 16.47 -13.46
N SER A 181 -17.72 16.61 -13.52
CA SER A 181 -18.45 17.54 -12.65
C SER A 181 -18.54 17.06 -11.19
N GLN A 182 -18.59 15.74 -10.98
CA GLN A 182 -18.69 15.15 -9.65
C GLN A 182 -17.34 15.05 -8.92
N TYR A 183 -16.23 14.95 -9.65
CA TYR A 183 -14.89 14.71 -9.11
C TYR A 183 -13.84 15.75 -9.54
N PRO A 184 -14.13 17.06 -9.49
CA PRO A 184 -13.26 18.09 -10.04
C PRO A 184 -11.86 18.05 -9.41
N GLY A 185 -10.81 18.17 -10.25
CA GLY A 185 -9.41 18.21 -9.80
C GLY A 185 -8.82 16.87 -9.36
N SER A 186 -9.61 15.79 -9.34
CA SER A 186 -9.15 14.45 -8.99
C SER A 186 -8.52 13.72 -10.17
N TRP A 187 -7.96 12.53 -9.92
CA TRP A 187 -7.52 11.65 -11.00
C TRP A 187 -8.68 11.22 -11.93
N ILE A 188 -9.90 11.11 -11.40
CA ILE A 188 -11.10 10.74 -12.18
C ILE A 188 -11.41 11.82 -13.21
N ASP A 189 -11.41 13.10 -12.81
CA ASP A 189 -11.63 14.22 -13.73
C ASP A 189 -10.55 14.26 -14.82
N ARG A 190 -9.27 14.16 -14.44
CA ARG A 190 -8.15 14.14 -15.41
C ARG A 190 -8.28 12.98 -16.41
N ARG A 191 -8.53 11.75 -15.93
CA ARG A 191 -8.67 10.58 -16.79
C ARG A 191 -9.93 10.63 -17.66
N ALA A 192 -11.04 11.15 -17.13
CA ALA A 192 -12.28 11.33 -17.89
C ALA A 192 -12.08 12.37 -19.00
N ALA A 193 -11.32 13.44 -18.74
CA ALA A 193 -10.95 14.43 -19.76
C ALA A 193 -10.10 13.79 -20.87
N GLU A 194 -9.10 12.97 -20.53
CA GLU A 194 -8.29 12.23 -21.49
C GLU A 194 -9.15 11.30 -22.38
N ARG A 195 -10.12 10.58 -21.78
CA ARG A 195 -11.05 9.71 -22.51
C ARG A 195 -11.90 10.51 -23.49
N LEU A 196 -12.55 11.57 -23.02
CA LEU A 196 -13.37 12.45 -23.86
C LEU A 196 -12.58 13.06 -25.03
N ALA A 197 -11.33 13.46 -24.80
CA ALA A 197 -10.48 14.02 -25.85
C ALA A 197 -10.20 13.01 -26.98
N ARG A 198 -10.05 11.71 -26.65
CA ARG A 198 -9.84 10.63 -27.65
C ARG A 198 -11.10 10.27 -28.45
N LEU A 199 -12.28 10.61 -27.93
CA LEU A 199 -13.57 10.32 -28.57
C LEU A 199 -14.05 11.44 -29.49
N LYS A 200 -13.42 12.63 -29.44
CA LYS A 200 -13.68 13.67 -30.43
C LYS A 200 -13.08 13.25 -31.78
N PRO A 201 -13.79 13.45 -32.91
CA PRO A 201 -13.20 13.22 -34.22
C PRO A 201 -11.93 14.08 -34.35
N GLN A 202 -10.80 13.45 -34.71
CA GLN A 202 -9.61 14.21 -35.07
C GLN A 202 -9.88 14.96 -36.37
N PRO A 203 -9.40 16.21 -36.51
CA PRO A 203 -9.62 17.03 -37.70
C PRO A 203 -9.01 16.41 -38.96
#